data_AF-A0A970WGP1-F1
#
_entry.id   AF-A0A970WGP1-F1
#
_cell.length_a   1.000
_cell.length_b   1.000
_cell.length_c   1.000
_cell.angle_alpha   90.00
_cell.angle_beta   90.00
_cell.angle_gamma   90.00
#
_symmetry.space_group_name_H-M   'P 1'
#
loop_
_entity.id
_entity.type
_entity.pdbx_description
1 polymer ?
#
loop_
_entity_poly.entity_id
_entity_poly.type
_entity_poly.pdbx_seq_one_letter_code
_entity_poly.pdbx_strand_id
1 'polypeptide(L)' 'MKILTKDVELGREYAYIDGWVFPVDERDLWFEGWHARHELERIPQVVALEDRTYLERTLGSQEYWRSRRLQEQ' A
#
# COMPACT_ATOMS: atom_id res chain seq x y z
N MET A 1 -13.76 -14.97 -2.32
CA MET A 1 -13.40 -13.56 -2.03
C MET A 1 -13.89 -13.06 -0.66
N LYS A 2 -13.95 -13.93 0.38
CA LYS A 2 -14.35 -13.55 1.76
C LYS A 2 -13.16 -13.26 2.70
N ILE A 3 -11.92 -13.51 2.26
CA ILE A 3 -10.72 -13.42 3.10
C ILE A 3 -10.17 -11.99 3.16
N LEU A 4 -10.29 -11.20 2.08
CA LEU A 4 -9.78 -9.82 2.04
C LEU A 4 -10.45 -8.87 3.03
N THR A 5 -11.70 -9.14 3.41
CA THR A 5 -12.49 -8.24 4.27
C THR A 5 -12.70 -8.79 5.68
N LYS A 6 -11.96 -9.83 6.07
CA LYS A 6 -12.21 -10.54 7.33
C LYS A 6 -12.13 -9.62 8.56
N ASP A 7 -11.25 -8.61 8.49
CA ASP A 7 -10.98 -7.67 9.58
C ASP A 7 -11.37 -6.22 9.20
N VAL A 8 -12.22 -6.05 8.18
CA VAL A 8 -12.70 -4.73 7.76
C VAL A 8 -13.91 -4.33 8.59
N GLU A 9 -13.77 -3.25 9.35
CA GLU A 9 -14.82 -2.63 10.13
C GLU A 9 -15.65 -1.64 9.30
N LEU A 10 -16.97 -1.70 9.44
CA LEU A 10 -17.88 -0.74 8.79
C LEU A 10 -17.67 0.68 9.33
N GLY A 11 -17.68 1.67 8.44
CA GLY A 11 -17.51 3.08 8.79
C GLY A 11 -16.07 3.53 8.94
N ARG A 12 -15.09 2.62 8.81
CA ARG A 12 -13.66 2.95 8.73
C ARG A 12 -13.21 3.01 7.27
N GLU A 13 -12.28 3.91 6.98
CA GLU A 13 -11.69 4.07 5.66
C GLU A 13 -10.42 3.21 5.52
N TYR A 14 -10.24 2.62 4.34
CA TYR A 14 -9.13 1.73 4.05
C TYR A 14 -8.50 2.02 2.70
N ALA A 15 -7.20 1.73 2.58
CA ALA A 15 -6.48 1.70 1.32
C ALA A 15 -6.09 0.26 0.97
N TYR A 16 -6.24 -0.08 -0.31
CA TYR A 16 -5.77 -1.34 -0.86
C TYR A 16 -4.40 -1.14 -1.52
N ILE A 17 -3.41 -1.94 -1.12
CA ILE A 17 -2.04 -1.87 -1.64
C ILE A 17 -1.52 -3.29 -1.84
N ASP A 18 -1.19 -3.64 -3.09
CA ASP A 18 -0.51 -4.88 -3.47
C ASP A 18 -1.01 -6.17 -2.79
N GLY A 19 -2.32 -6.37 -2.69
CA GLY A 19 -2.92 -7.55 -2.07
C GLY A 19 -3.36 -7.38 -0.61
N TRP A 20 -3.01 -6.26 0.01
CA TRP A 20 -3.32 -5.95 1.40
C TRP A 20 -4.34 -4.82 1.53
N VAL A 21 -5.12 -4.85 2.62
CA VAL A 21 -6.06 -3.79 3.00
C VAL A 21 -5.57 -3.20 4.33
N PHE A 22 -5.30 -1.89 4.34
CA PHE A 22 -4.84 -1.18 5.52
C PHE A 22 -5.81 -0.07 5.89
N PRO A 23 -6.05 0.18 7.19
CA PRO A 23 -6.68 1.42 7.62
C PRO A 23 -5.92 2.64 7.12
N VAL A 24 -6.62 3.73 6.77
CA VAL A 24 -6.00 4.96 6.25
C VAL A 24 -5.07 5.66 7.26
N ASP A 25 -5.24 5.38 8.55
CA ASP A 25 -4.46 5.93 9.66
C ASP A 25 -3.24 5.08 10.05
N GLU A 26 -3.04 3.91 9.41
CA GLU A 26 -1.91 3.02 9.64
C GLU A 26 -0.57 3.70 9.28
N ARG A 27 0.48 3.39 10.05
CA ARG A 27 1.83 3.96 9.93
C ARG A 27 2.88 2.86 9.94
N ASP A 28 4.07 3.20 9.49
CA ASP A 28 5.27 2.33 9.53
C ASP A 28 4.99 0.94 8.92
N LEU A 29 4.40 0.94 7.73
CA LEU A 29 3.97 -0.26 7.04
C LEU A 29 5.17 -1.00 6.46
N TRP A 30 5.34 -2.26 6.88
CA TRP A 30 6.29 -3.20 6.30
C TRP A 30 5.59 -4.49 5.91
N PHE A 31 5.54 -4.79 4.61
CA PHE A 31 4.84 -5.98 4.11
C PHE A 31 5.38 -6.47 2.77
N GLU A 32 5.23 -7.78 2.53
CA GLU A 32 5.37 -8.37 1.19
C GLU A 32 4.00 -8.41 0.52
N GLY A 33 3.84 -7.64 -0.54
CA GLY A 33 2.66 -7.69 -1.37
C GLY A 33 2.74 -8.81 -2.41
N TRP A 34 1.79 -8.84 -3.35
CA TRP A 34 1.79 -9.81 -4.44
C TRP A 34 2.93 -9.60 -5.44
N HIS A 35 3.41 -8.36 -5.61
CA HIS A 35 4.39 -8.01 -6.62
C HIS A 35 5.69 -7.47 -6.04
N ALA A 36 5.65 -6.79 -4.90
CA ALA A 36 6.82 -6.11 -4.32
C ALA A 36 6.86 -6.14 -2.79
N ARG A 37 8.05 -5.88 -2.24
CA ARG A 37 8.25 -5.57 -0.82
C ARG A 37 8.02 -4.09 -0.59
N HIS A 38 7.22 -3.74 0.39
CA HIS A 38 6.88 -2.37 0.70
C HIS A 38 7.37 -1.97 2.09
N GLU A 39 7.93 -0.77 2.15
CA GLU A 39 8.31 -0.08 3.39
C GLU A 39 7.85 1.37 3.22
N LEU A 40 6.80 1.73 3.96
CA LEU A 40 6.07 2.99 3.79
C LEU A 40 5.76 3.58 5.16
N GLU A 41 6.18 4.81 5.42
CA GLU A 41 5.89 5.49 6.70
C GLU A 41 4.37 5.73 6.89
N ARG A 42 3.65 5.98 5.80
CA ARG A 42 2.20 6.23 5.77
C ARG A 42 1.59 5.71 4.49
N ILE A 43 0.27 5.52 4.50
CA ILE A 43 -0.53 5.18 3.31
C ILE A 43 -0.33 6.22 2.19
N PRO A 44 0.26 5.84 1.04
CA PRO A 44 0.58 6.79 -0.03
C PRO A 44 -0.63 7.54 -0.59
N GLN A 45 -1.78 6.88 -0.66
CA GLN A 45 -3.03 7.49 -1.12
C GLN A 45 -3.49 8.62 -0.18
N VAL A 46 -3.25 8.49 1.13
CA VAL A 46 -3.62 9.49 2.14
C VAL A 46 -2.66 10.66 2.10
N VAL A 47 -1.35 10.39 2.03
CA VAL A 47 -0.34 11.44 1.88
C VAL A 47 -0.58 12.26 0.61
N ALA A 48 -1.02 11.62 -0.47
CA ALA A 48 -1.31 12.30 -1.72
C ALA A 48 -2.50 13.26 -1.71
N LEU A 49 -3.32 13.27 -0.65
CA LEU A 49 -4.32 14.31 -0.45
C LEU A 49 -3.68 15.67 -0.15
N GLU A 50 -2.47 15.66 0.42
CA GLU A 50 -1.69 16.86 0.77
C GLU A 50 -0.52 17.08 -0.22
N ASP A 51 0.16 16.02 -0.63
CA ASP A 51 1.25 16.04 -1.61
C ASP A 51 1.10 14.94 -2.66
N ARG A 52 0.47 15.30 -3.78
CA ARG A 52 0.25 14.38 -4.90
C ARG A 52 1.53 13.77 -5.47
N THR A 53 2.67 14.44 -5.35
CA THR A 53 3.96 13.93 -5.88
C THR A 53 4.46 12.70 -5.12
N TYR A 54 3.97 12.48 -3.90
CA TYR A 54 4.30 11.30 -3.11
C TYR A 54 3.87 9.99 -3.80
N LEU A 55 2.67 9.96 -4.39
CA LEU A 55 2.21 8.79 -5.16
C LEU A 55 3.09 8.57 -6.39
N GLU A 56 3.49 9.63 -7.09
CA GLU A 56 4.32 9.54 -8.28
C GLU A 56 5.70 8.95 -8.00
N ARG A 57 6.22 9.13 -6.78
CA ARG A 57 7.51 8.57 -6.32
C ARG A 57 7.38 7.18 -5.70
N THR A 58 6.16 6.75 -5.36
CA THR A 58 5.88 5.46 -4.70
C THR A 58 5.06 4.57 -5.63
N LEU A 59 3.76 4.36 -5.32
CA LEU A 59 2.90 3.40 -6.00
C LEU A 59 2.63 3.74 -7.47
N GLY A 60 2.82 4.99 -7.88
CA GLY A 60 2.76 5.43 -9.28
C GLY A 60 4.09 5.29 -10.04
N SER A 61 5.21 5.06 -9.35
CA SER A 61 6.53 4.95 -9.97
C SER A 61 6.82 3.52 -10.43
N GLN A 62 7.07 3.34 -11.72
CA GLN A 62 7.54 2.06 -12.24
C GLN A 62 8.88 1.63 -11.64
N GLU A 63 9.78 2.59 -11.38
CA GLU A 63 11.09 2.34 -10.77
C GLU A 63 10.95 1.82 -9.34
N TYR A 64 10.02 2.40 -8.56
CA TYR A 64 9.70 1.93 -7.21
C TYR A 64 9.29 0.46 -7.23
N TRP A 65 8.38 0.08 -8.12
CA TRP A 65 7.95 -1.32 -8.25
C TRP A 65 9.07 -2.25 -8.69
N ARG A 66 9.88 -1.84 -9.67
CA ARG A 66 10.97 -2.68 -10.20
C ARG A 66 12.07 -2.93 -9.18
N SER A 67 12.50 -1.89 -8.46
CA SER A 67 13.54 -1.99 -7.44
C SER A 67 13.13 -2.84 -6.24
N ARG A 68 11.83 -2.99 -6.02
CA ARG A 68 11.25 -3.71 -4.87
C ARG A 68 10.59 -5.04 -5.24
N ARG A 69 10.66 -5.43 -6.51
CA ARG A 69 10.00 -6.62 -7.04
C ARG A 69 10.43 -7.87 -6.27
N LEU A 70 9.47 -8.72 -5.92
CA LEU A 70 9.74 -10.06 -5.42
C LEU A 70 10.31 -10.93 -6.55
N GLN A 71 11.39 -11.67 -6.30
CA GLN A 71 11.90 -12.63 -7.27
C GLN A 71 10.87 -13.75 -7.44
N GLU A 72 10.56 -14.11 -8.69
CA GLU A 72 9.76 -15.30 -8.97
C GLU A 72 10.54 -16.51 -8.46
N GLN A 73 9.91 -17.30 -7.58
CA GLN A 73 10.44 -18.59 -7.12
C GLN A 73 10.33 -19.64 -8.23
#